data_AF-A0A950EK07-F1
#
_entry.id   AF-A0A950EK07-F1
#
_cell.length_a   1.000
_cell.length_b   1.000
_cell.length_c   1.000
_cell.angle_alpha   90.00
_cell.angle_beta   90.00
_cell.angle_gamma   90.00
#
_symmetry.space_group_name_H-M   'P 1'
#
loop_
_entity.id
_entity.type
_entity.pdbx_description
1 polymer ?
#
loop_
_entity_poly.entity_id
_entity_poly.type
_entity_poly.pdbx_seq_one_letter_code
_entity_poly.pdbx_strand_id
1 'polypeptide(L)'
;MAWTRREFLAASAGLVAGACTGGGSGAKTAATSAATSGTTTTTLTGAAANATAHAAAGAGAVPKTSAFPQFDHLVVLMLENRSFDKMLGYLYQPNQVPPGQHFDGVAGKNLSNLGPNGPVPVSPGTVMDNPNPDPGEEYPHINTDLFDTVLPPSNASKTVPDMAAPFNAPTPLPDPAAMSGFVHDYINTFTVSQGRAPTPAEYSIIMSCFPPDAVPVISTLAKGFAVADHWFCEVPSQTFCNRSFFHAGSSSGFTNNEPYQKFPFDNTATTVFDRLVSAGISWNVYFDIQDFFSLTYLIHFRKLWDRLGSNFPLMDQFYADVKNGDLPAYSFVEPRLLLNHNDEHPPAPLIGNWVPTSNVLAGEQLIADVYNAIRTSSSPKGNNWRNTALLITYDEGGGCYDHVSPPSAPAPSPGPTPPPGEEDFTFTRLGERVPAVLVSAYTQQGTIVNAPMRHTAVIRTMSEKWGLHPLTQRDQTAPDLTPFFNRSTPRPVNSWPLVHPRPVPPNPDANAGAEPLNELQRDLIGAADAAVGPPNPAAVHNLQTVGDGVAYLQQKYPRRQ
;
A
#
# COMPACT_ATOMS: atom_id res chain seq x y z
N MET A 1 12.15 31.03 9.08
CA MET A 1 12.58 30.12 10.16
C MET A 1 12.10 28.72 9.80
N ALA A 2 12.95 27.71 9.92
CA ALA A 2 12.54 26.32 9.74
C ALA A 2 11.64 25.91 10.91
N TRP A 3 10.50 25.27 10.62
CA TRP A 3 9.59 24.81 11.65
C TRP A 3 10.25 23.70 12.48
N THR A 4 10.09 23.75 13.79
CA THR A 4 10.45 22.64 14.67
C THR A 4 9.51 21.47 14.43
N ARG A 5 9.97 20.24 14.68
CA ARG A 5 9.13 19.03 14.65
C ARG A 5 7.80 19.21 15.41
N ARG A 6 7.83 19.96 16.51
CA ARG A 6 6.65 20.24 17.35
C ARG A 6 5.67 21.22 16.69
N GLU A 7 6.15 22.22 15.95
CA GLU A 7 5.32 23.15 15.18
C GLU A 7 4.69 22.44 13.99
N PHE A 8 5.44 21.58 13.28
CA PHE A 8 4.88 20.78 12.18
C PHE A 8 3.79 19.85 12.71
N LEU A 9 4.05 19.11 13.80
CA LEU A 9 3.07 18.23 14.44
C LEU A 9 1.81 18.99 14.90
N ALA A 10 1.94 20.25 15.31
CA ALA A 10 0.80 21.08 15.72
C ALA A 10 -0.06 21.54 14.53
N ALA A 11 0.54 21.82 13.36
CA ALA A 11 -0.22 22.10 12.14
C ALA A 11 -0.73 20.83 11.46
N SER A 12 0.00 19.72 11.53
CA SER A 12 -0.42 18.44 10.96
C SER A 12 -1.48 17.71 11.80
N ALA A 13 -1.75 18.16 13.04
CA ALA A 13 -2.83 17.60 13.85
C ALA A 13 -4.23 17.87 13.27
N GLY A 14 -4.41 18.96 12.52
CA GLY A 14 -5.62 19.22 11.72
C GLY A 14 -5.64 18.49 10.36
N LEU A 15 -4.45 18.23 9.82
CA LEU A 15 -4.16 17.73 8.47
C LEU A 15 -4.63 16.29 8.21
N VAL A 16 -4.64 15.45 9.23
CA VAL A 16 -5.01 14.03 9.11
C VAL A 16 -6.47 13.80 9.53
N ALA A 17 -7.06 14.78 10.24
CA ALA A 17 -8.48 14.76 10.58
C ALA A 17 -9.37 15.14 9.40
N GLY A 18 -8.96 16.07 8.52
CA GLY A 18 -9.80 16.46 7.38
C GLY A 18 -9.60 15.59 6.14
N ALA A 19 -8.41 15.02 5.92
CA ALA A 19 -8.07 14.30 4.69
C ALA A 19 -8.73 12.92 4.53
N CYS A 20 -9.38 12.41 5.58
CA CYS A 20 -9.94 11.06 5.54
C CYS A 20 -11.27 10.91 6.30
N THR A 21 -11.90 11.98 6.82
CA THR A 21 -13.18 11.89 7.56
C THR A 21 -14.41 12.22 6.70
N GLY A 22 -14.39 11.80 5.43
CA GLY A 22 -15.51 11.92 4.50
C GLY A 22 -16.63 10.90 4.74
N GLY A 23 -17.22 10.86 5.94
CA GLY A 23 -18.30 9.90 6.21
C GLY A 23 -18.93 10.06 7.60
N GLY A 24 -19.98 10.88 7.70
CA GLY A 24 -20.75 10.99 8.94
C GLY A 24 -21.74 12.15 8.93
N SER A 25 -22.94 11.91 8.42
CA SER A 25 -24.03 12.88 8.45
C SER A 25 -24.44 13.26 9.89
N GLY A 26 -24.20 14.52 10.27
CA GLY A 26 -25.16 15.39 10.94
C GLY A 26 -25.45 15.19 12.43
N ALA A 27 -24.73 15.91 13.29
CA ALA A 27 -25.31 16.52 14.49
C ALA A 27 -24.51 17.76 14.93
N LYS A 28 -25.21 18.91 14.99
CA LYS A 28 -24.73 20.16 15.58
C LYS A 28 -24.47 19.98 17.08
N THR A 29 -23.41 20.59 17.61
CA THR A 29 -23.53 21.65 18.63
C THR A 29 -22.19 22.37 18.86
N ALA A 30 -22.27 23.69 18.85
CA ALA A 30 -21.23 24.61 19.26
C ALA A 30 -21.12 24.69 20.79
N ALA A 31 -19.91 24.86 21.32
CA ALA A 31 -19.68 25.53 22.60
C ALA A 31 -18.27 26.13 22.63
N THR A 32 -18.22 27.46 22.61
CA THR A 32 -17.05 28.29 22.85
C THR A 32 -16.68 28.38 24.34
N SER A 33 -15.37 28.49 24.57
CA SER A 33 -14.66 29.16 25.68
C SER A 33 -14.83 28.67 27.12
N ALA A 34 -13.71 28.31 27.76
CA ALA A 34 -13.10 29.16 28.80
C ALA A 34 -11.72 28.60 29.21
N ALA A 35 -10.71 29.47 29.13
CA ALA A 35 -9.42 29.26 29.76
C ALA A 35 -9.57 29.37 31.28
N THR A 36 -9.02 28.41 32.02
CA THR A 36 -8.67 28.58 33.42
C THR A 36 -7.26 28.06 33.66
N SER A 37 -6.37 29.02 33.91
CA SER A 37 -5.03 28.84 34.43
C SER A 37 -5.10 28.19 35.82
N GLY A 38 -4.67 26.94 35.92
CA GLY A 38 -4.44 26.21 37.17
C GLY A 38 -2.97 25.84 37.31
N THR A 39 -2.18 26.76 37.86
CA THR A 39 -0.79 26.55 38.24
C THR A 39 -0.73 25.46 39.31
N THR A 40 -0.20 24.28 38.99
CA THR A 40 0.19 23.30 40.02
C THR A 40 1.63 22.91 39.81
N THR A 41 2.47 23.50 40.66
CA THR A 41 3.89 23.24 40.82
C THR A 41 4.08 21.83 41.37
N THR A 42 4.66 20.93 40.57
CA THR A 42 5.22 19.67 41.08
C THR A 42 6.72 19.69 40.82
N THR A 43 7.45 19.65 41.93
CA THR A 43 8.90 19.72 42.08
C THR A 43 9.63 18.66 41.27
N LEU A 44 10.46 19.10 40.32
CA LEU A 44 11.53 18.31 39.71
C LEU A 44 12.70 18.22 40.70
N THR A 45 12.86 17.09 41.37
CA THR A 45 14.14 16.73 41.99
C THR A 45 15.04 16.13 40.91
N GLY A 46 16.09 16.86 40.55
CA GLY A 46 17.10 16.41 39.59
C GLY A 46 17.86 15.20 40.10
N ALA A 47 17.99 14.19 39.24
CA ALA A 47 19.07 13.23 39.30
C ALA A 47 19.97 13.47 38.07
N ALA A 48 21.21 13.79 38.37
CA ALA A 48 22.23 14.20 37.42
C ALA A 48 22.57 13.11 36.40
N ALA A 49 23.02 13.58 35.25
CA ALA A 49 23.53 12.80 34.14
C ALA A 49 24.62 11.81 34.59
N ASN A 50 24.47 10.56 34.18
CA ASN A 50 25.59 9.68 33.92
C ASN A 50 25.43 9.14 32.49
N ALA A 51 26.06 9.85 31.57
CA ALA A 51 26.36 9.35 30.23
C ALA A 51 27.36 8.19 30.38
N THR A 52 26.86 6.97 30.39
CA THR A 52 27.69 5.79 30.13
C THR A 52 27.59 5.48 28.63
N ALA A 53 28.67 5.82 27.93
CA ALA A 53 28.91 5.38 26.57
C ALA A 53 28.71 3.87 26.46
N HIS A 54 27.62 3.42 25.83
CA HIS A 54 27.52 2.06 25.35
C HIS A 54 28.41 1.96 24.12
N ALA A 55 29.58 1.37 24.35
CA ALA A 55 30.50 0.96 23.30
C ALA A 55 29.75 0.16 22.24
N ALA A 56 29.95 0.56 20.99
CA ALA A 56 29.52 -0.17 19.81
C ALA A 56 30.04 -1.61 19.88
N ALA A 57 29.17 -2.55 20.22
CA ALA A 57 29.42 -3.95 19.98
C ALA A 57 29.39 -4.15 18.46
N GLY A 58 30.56 -4.35 17.86
CA GLY A 58 30.72 -4.58 16.43
C GLY A 58 29.88 -5.76 15.97
N ALA A 59 28.76 -5.48 15.33
CA ALA A 59 27.99 -6.46 14.58
C ALA A 59 28.78 -6.75 13.30
N GLY A 60 29.44 -7.91 13.26
CA GLY A 60 30.09 -8.39 12.05
C GLY A 60 29.08 -8.48 10.92
N ALA A 61 29.45 -7.96 9.74
CA ALA A 61 28.65 -8.07 8.53
C ALA A 61 28.27 -9.53 8.28
N VAL A 62 26.99 -9.79 8.03
CA VAL A 62 26.50 -11.12 7.63
C VAL A 62 27.19 -11.50 6.31
N PRO A 63 27.81 -12.69 6.18
CA PRO A 63 28.50 -13.09 4.97
C PRO A 63 27.57 -13.10 3.76
N LYS A 64 27.95 -12.40 2.68
CA LYS A 64 27.25 -12.43 1.39
C LYS A 64 27.32 -13.85 0.81
N THR A 65 26.20 -14.56 0.74
CA THR A 65 26.10 -15.82 0.01
C THR A 65 26.08 -15.50 -1.50
N SER A 66 26.99 -16.09 -2.25
CA SER A 66 27.30 -15.73 -3.64
C SER A 66 26.31 -16.30 -4.69
N ALA A 67 25.01 -16.15 -4.48
CA ALA A 67 23.96 -16.47 -5.47
C ALA A 67 22.79 -15.46 -5.46
N PHE A 68 23.03 -14.25 -4.93
CA PHE A 68 22.01 -13.26 -4.65
C PHE A 68 21.39 -12.63 -5.92
N PRO A 69 20.09 -12.24 -5.93
CA PRO A 69 19.42 -11.49 -7.00
C PRO A 69 20.30 -10.48 -7.75
N GLN A 70 20.40 -10.68 -9.08
CA GLN A 70 21.22 -9.90 -10.00
C GLN A 70 20.54 -8.57 -10.41
N PHE A 71 20.36 -7.67 -9.45
CA PHE A 71 19.96 -6.29 -9.69
C PHE A 71 20.86 -5.33 -8.91
N ASP A 72 21.02 -4.11 -9.37
CA ASP A 72 21.63 -3.02 -8.60
C ASP A 72 20.54 -2.10 -8.03
N HIS A 73 19.43 -1.99 -8.76
CA HIS A 73 18.28 -1.14 -8.45
C HIS A 73 17.02 -1.98 -8.32
N LEU A 74 16.35 -1.88 -7.17
CA LEU A 74 15.02 -2.43 -6.96
C LEU A 74 14.00 -1.30 -7.05
N VAL A 75 13.11 -1.38 -8.05
CA VAL A 75 11.93 -0.53 -8.17
C VAL A 75 10.72 -1.34 -7.68
N VAL A 76 9.92 -0.76 -6.80
CA VAL A 76 8.63 -1.30 -6.38
C VAL A 76 7.56 -0.31 -6.82
N LEU A 77 6.59 -0.76 -7.60
CA LEU A 77 5.33 -0.06 -7.84
C LEU A 77 4.25 -0.77 -7.02
N MET A 78 3.61 -0.03 -6.10
CA MET A 78 2.56 -0.56 -5.23
C MET A 78 1.22 0.13 -5.47
N LEU A 79 0.28 -0.63 -6.02
CA LEU A 79 -1.12 -0.25 -6.25
C LEU A 79 -1.97 -0.59 -5.00
N GLU A 80 -3.29 -0.35 -5.07
CA GLU A 80 -4.22 -0.45 -3.94
C GLU A 80 -5.36 -1.45 -4.17
N ASN A 81 -5.78 -2.10 -3.08
CA ASN A 81 -7.10 -2.72 -2.88
C ASN A 81 -7.57 -3.66 -3.99
N ARG A 82 -6.70 -4.61 -4.33
CA ARG A 82 -7.02 -5.68 -5.28
C ARG A 82 -6.39 -6.99 -4.84
N SER A 83 -7.25 -7.96 -4.57
CA SER A 83 -6.81 -9.33 -4.33
C SER A 83 -6.18 -9.97 -5.57
N PHE A 84 -5.42 -11.05 -5.35
CA PHE A 84 -4.79 -11.80 -6.43
C PHE A 84 -5.82 -12.34 -7.41
N ASP A 85 -6.88 -13.00 -6.95
CA ASP A 85 -7.88 -13.56 -7.85
C ASP A 85 -8.64 -12.48 -8.62
N LYS A 86 -8.92 -11.32 -8.00
CA LYS A 86 -9.58 -10.19 -8.68
C LYS A 86 -8.83 -9.79 -9.94
N MET A 87 -7.50 -9.76 -9.92
CA MET A 87 -6.69 -9.25 -11.03
C MET A 87 -6.08 -10.34 -11.91
N LEU A 88 -5.61 -11.42 -11.31
CA LEU A 88 -4.81 -12.46 -11.96
C LEU A 88 -5.42 -13.87 -11.82
N GLY A 89 -6.57 -14.03 -11.17
CA GLY A 89 -7.20 -15.34 -10.98
C GLY A 89 -7.50 -16.08 -12.30
N TYR A 90 -7.78 -15.34 -13.37
CA TYR A 90 -7.98 -15.88 -14.72
C TYR A 90 -6.73 -15.81 -15.62
N LEU A 91 -5.55 -15.50 -15.08
CA LEU A 91 -4.31 -15.32 -15.85
C LEU A 91 -4.04 -16.50 -16.81
N TYR A 92 -4.18 -17.73 -16.30
CA TYR A 92 -4.03 -18.95 -17.06
C TYR A 92 -5.31 -19.78 -17.01
N GLN A 93 -5.78 -20.23 -18.18
CA GLN A 93 -6.67 -21.39 -18.23
C GLN A 93 -5.89 -22.66 -17.84
N PRO A 94 -6.54 -23.71 -17.33
CA PRO A 94 -5.85 -24.95 -16.90
C PRO A 94 -4.93 -25.57 -17.97
N ASN A 95 -5.28 -25.44 -19.25
CA ASN A 95 -4.49 -25.93 -20.38
C ASN A 95 -3.44 -24.93 -20.92
N GLN A 96 -3.30 -23.76 -20.29
CA GLN A 96 -2.39 -22.68 -20.70
C GLN A 96 -1.25 -22.45 -19.69
N VAL A 97 -1.27 -23.14 -18.54
CA VAL A 97 -0.18 -23.06 -17.55
C VAL A 97 1.12 -23.56 -18.19
N PRO A 98 2.25 -22.84 -18.02
CA PRO A 98 3.54 -23.27 -18.54
C PRO A 98 3.90 -24.72 -18.13
N PRO A 99 4.47 -25.53 -19.04
CA PRO A 99 4.78 -26.93 -18.74
C PRO A 99 5.64 -27.10 -17.48
N GLY A 100 5.23 -28.03 -16.60
CA GLY A 100 5.93 -28.33 -15.36
C GLY A 100 5.73 -27.30 -14.24
N GLN A 101 4.84 -26.33 -14.42
CA GLN A 101 4.48 -25.34 -13.41
C GLN A 101 3.04 -25.52 -12.95
N HIS A 102 2.71 -24.90 -11.82
CA HIS A 102 1.39 -24.87 -11.23
C HIS A 102 0.93 -23.42 -11.09
N PHE A 103 -0.36 -23.16 -11.30
CA PHE A 103 -0.96 -21.85 -11.11
C PHE A 103 -2.26 -21.98 -10.33
N ASP A 104 -2.32 -21.39 -9.14
CA ASP A 104 -3.47 -21.44 -8.25
C ASP A 104 -4.43 -20.27 -8.50
N GLY A 105 -5.02 -20.23 -9.71
CA GLY A 105 -6.05 -19.25 -10.08
C GLY A 105 -7.48 -19.79 -9.93
N VAL A 106 -8.48 -19.00 -10.33
CA VAL A 106 -9.90 -19.38 -10.30
C VAL A 106 -10.36 -20.13 -11.56
N ALA A 107 -9.60 -20.05 -12.66
CA ALA A 107 -9.98 -20.64 -13.93
C ALA A 107 -10.18 -22.17 -13.83
N GLY A 108 -11.35 -22.66 -14.27
CA GLY A 108 -11.68 -24.09 -14.25
C GLY A 108 -12.13 -24.65 -12.90
N LYS A 109 -12.22 -23.81 -11.85
CA LYS A 109 -12.75 -24.20 -10.55
C LYS A 109 -14.24 -23.82 -10.43
N ASN A 110 -14.98 -24.58 -9.62
CA ASN A 110 -16.37 -24.27 -9.27
C ASN A 110 -16.41 -23.58 -7.89
N LEU A 111 -16.04 -22.30 -7.86
CA LEU A 111 -15.94 -21.49 -6.66
C LEU A 111 -17.18 -20.60 -6.51
N SER A 112 -17.68 -20.47 -5.28
CA SER A 112 -18.82 -19.61 -4.97
C SER A 112 -18.84 -19.21 -3.50
N ASN A 113 -19.47 -18.08 -3.17
CA ASN A 113 -19.88 -17.74 -1.82
C ASN A 113 -21.41 -17.83 -1.71
N LEU A 114 -21.93 -17.99 -0.49
CA LEU A 114 -23.38 -18.07 -0.30
C LEU A 114 -23.96 -16.65 -0.25
N GLY A 115 -24.91 -16.36 -1.13
CA GLY A 115 -25.73 -15.15 -1.06
C GLY A 115 -27.16 -15.43 -0.60
N PRO A 116 -27.98 -14.39 -0.36
CA PRO A 116 -29.38 -14.54 0.07
C PRO A 116 -30.24 -15.38 -0.87
N ASN A 117 -29.92 -15.40 -2.17
CA ASN A 117 -30.65 -16.13 -3.21
C ASN A 117 -29.97 -17.44 -3.65
N GLY A 118 -28.99 -17.92 -2.89
CA GLY A 118 -28.20 -19.11 -3.21
C GLY A 118 -26.75 -18.80 -3.59
N PRO A 119 -26.01 -19.79 -4.11
CA PRO A 119 -24.60 -19.63 -4.45
C PRO A 119 -24.36 -18.52 -5.48
N VAL A 120 -23.38 -17.67 -5.21
CA VAL A 120 -22.88 -16.62 -6.10
C VAL A 120 -21.53 -17.09 -6.65
N PRO A 121 -21.47 -17.53 -7.92
CA PRO A 121 -20.25 -18.08 -8.47
C PRO A 121 -19.22 -17.00 -8.81
N VAL A 122 -17.94 -17.38 -8.75
CA VAL A 122 -16.87 -16.57 -9.34
C VAL A 122 -17.10 -16.46 -10.84
N SER A 123 -16.96 -15.26 -11.39
CA SER A 123 -17.21 -15.00 -12.82
C SER A 123 -16.24 -13.98 -13.42
N PRO A 124 -16.02 -13.98 -14.75
CA PRO A 124 -15.24 -12.95 -15.40
C PRO A 124 -15.90 -11.55 -15.27
N GLY A 125 -15.15 -10.57 -14.78
CA GLY A 125 -15.56 -9.16 -14.68
C GLY A 125 -15.05 -8.30 -15.85
N THR A 126 -15.83 -7.31 -16.29
CA THR A 126 -15.44 -6.41 -17.40
C THR A 126 -15.63 -4.91 -17.10
N VAL A 127 -16.22 -4.60 -15.94
CA VAL A 127 -16.48 -3.24 -15.46
C VAL A 127 -15.27 -2.80 -14.65
N MET A 128 -14.60 -1.74 -15.09
CA MET A 128 -13.23 -1.41 -14.66
C MET A 128 -13.15 -0.55 -13.40
N ASP A 129 -14.29 -0.10 -12.88
CA ASP A 129 -14.44 0.60 -11.60
C ASP A 129 -15.09 -0.30 -10.54
N ASN A 130 -15.27 -1.60 -10.81
CA ASN A 130 -15.79 -2.55 -9.83
C ASN A 130 -14.68 -3.07 -8.89
N PRO A 131 -15.01 -3.39 -7.61
CA PRO A 131 -16.33 -3.23 -6.99
C PRO A 131 -16.72 -1.76 -6.77
N ASN A 132 -18.01 -1.47 -6.91
CA ASN A 132 -18.60 -0.16 -6.64
C ASN A 132 -20.01 -0.37 -6.04
N PRO A 133 -20.28 0.05 -4.80
CA PRO A 133 -19.39 0.81 -3.90
C PRO A 133 -18.19 0.00 -3.41
N ASP A 134 -17.26 0.69 -2.76
CA ASP A 134 -16.12 0.12 -2.05
C ASP A 134 -16.56 -0.95 -1.02
N PRO A 135 -15.97 -2.16 -1.03
CA PRO A 135 -16.19 -3.20 -0.03
C PRO A 135 -15.59 -2.84 1.34
N GLY A 136 -15.89 -3.65 2.36
CA GLY A 136 -15.27 -3.53 3.67
C GLY A 136 -13.85 -4.09 3.64
N GLU A 137 -12.91 -3.40 4.27
CA GLU A 137 -11.48 -3.74 4.20
C GLU A 137 -10.76 -3.61 5.54
N GLU A 138 -11.45 -3.07 6.53
CA GLU A 138 -11.04 -3.04 7.92
C GLU A 138 -10.89 -4.46 8.48
N TYR A 139 -10.07 -4.61 9.51
CA TYR A 139 -9.79 -5.89 10.13
C TYR A 139 -11.05 -6.73 10.48
N PRO A 140 -12.15 -6.16 11.01
CA PRO A 140 -13.37 -6.93 11.23
C PRO A 140 -14.06 -7.40 9.95
N HIS A 141 -14.00 -6.61 8.87
CA HIS A 141 -14.59 -6.96 7.58
C HIS A 141 -13.81 -8.09 6.91
N ILE A 142 -12.48 -8.00 6.89
CA ILE A 142 -11.62 -9.09 6.38
C ILE A 142 -11.80 -10.37 7.22
N ASN A 143 -12.10 -10.28 8.53
CA ASN A 143 -12.47 -11.47 9.31
C ASN A 143 -13.75 -12.13 8.79
N THR A 144 -14.75 -11.33 8.41
CA THR A 144 -15.98 -11.84 7.81
C THR A 144 -15.67 -12.48 6.46
N ASP A 145 -14.86 -11.88 5.59
CA ASP A 145 -14.46 -12.46 4.30
C ASP A 145 -13.83 -13.86 4.43
N LEU A 146 -12.85 -13.97 5.34
CA LEU A 146 -12.07 -15.19 5.53
C LEU A 146 -12.88 -16.31 6.20
N PHE A 147 -13.73 -15.98 7.17
CA PHE A 147 -14.35 -16.98 8.06
C PHE A 147 -15.88 -17.08 7.94
N ASP A 148 -16.53 -16.19 7.20
CA ASP A 148 -17.99 -16.06 7.11
C ASP A 148 -18.66 -15.92 8.49
N THR A 149 -18.05 -15.09 9.34
CA THR A 149 -18.52 -14.84 10.71
C THR A 149 -18.74 -13.36 10.96
N VAL A 150 -19.84 -13.05 11.67
CA VAL A 150 -20.11 -11.71 12.23
C VAL A 150 -20.36 -11.87 13.73
N LEU A 151 -19.43 -11.36 14.54
CA LEU A 151 -19.34 -11.66 15.97
C LEU A 151 -19.02 -10.39 16.77
N PRO A 152 -19.93 -9.94 17.66
CA PRO A 152 -21.32 -10.40 17.81
C PRO A 152 -22.17 -10.11 16.55
N PRO A 153 -23.35 -10.75 16.37
CA PRO A 153 -24.23 -10.48 15.24
C PRO A 153 -24.61 -8.99 15.07
N SER A 154 -24.54 -8.19 16.14
CA SER A 154 -24.79 -6.75 16.08
C SER A 154 -23.72 -5.98 15.29
N ASN A 155 -22.55 -6.54 15.03
CA ASN A 155 -21.53 -5.92 14.18
C ASN A 155 -21.98 -5.77 12.72
N ALA A 156 -22.91 -6.62 12.22
CA ALA A 156 -23.37 -6.62 10.82
C ALA A 156 -23.97 -5.28 10.33
N SER A 157 -24.31 -4.39 11.26
CA SER A 157 -25.04 -3.14 10.98
C SER A 157 -24.31 -1.90 11.48
N LYS A 158 -23.01 -2.02 11.74
CA LYS A 158 -22.18 -0.97 12.34
C LYS A 158 -20.99 -0.63 11.48
N THR A 159 -20.53 0.60 11.60
CA THR A 159 -19.17 1.00 11.20
C THR A 159 -18.16 0.46 12.21
N VAL A 160 -16.93 0.22 11.76
CA VAL A 160 -15.85 -0.39 12.55
C VAL A 160 -15.62 0.27 13.93
N PRO A 161 -15.63 1.61 14.08
CA PRO A 161 -15.48 2.25 15.40
C PRO A 161 -16.52 1.83 16.46
N ASP A 162 -17.69 1.36 16.03
CA ASP A 162 -18.78 0.92 16.92
C ASP A 162 -18.87 -0.61 17.06
N MET A 163 -18.07 -1.37 16.31
CA MET A 163 -18.02 -2.82 16.39
C MET A 163 -17.43 -3.28 17.73
N ALA A 164 -17.92 -4.41 18.23
CA ALA A 164 -17.47 -4.98 19.49
C ALA A 164 -16.59 -6.21 19.27
N ALA A 165 -15.72 -6.48 20.25
CA ALA A 165 -14.98 -7.74 20.33
C ALA A 165 -15.94 -8.95 20.22
N PRO A 166 -15.53 -10.02 19.51
CA PRO A 166 -14.19 -10.29 19.02
C PRO A 166 -13.91 -9.74 17.60
N PHE A 167 -14.59 -8.66 17.18
CA PHE A 167 -14.31 -8.00 15.90
C PHE A 167 -14.41 -8.98 14.72
N ASN A 168 -15.49 -9.77 14.73
CA ASN A 168 -15.80 -10.81 13.76
C ASN A 168 -14.80 -11.99 13.70
N ALA A 169 -13.72 -12.00 14.52
CA ALA A 169 -12.78 -13.11 14.59
C ALA A 169 -13.34 -14.28 15.41
N PRO A 170 -13.48 -15.49 14.85
CA PRO A 170 -13.92 -16.66 15.60
C PRO A 170 -12.81 -17.20 16.52
N THR A 171 -13.21 -17.89 17.59
CA THR A 171 -12.28 -18.62 18.47
C THR A 171 -12.73 -20.07 18.63
N PRO A 172 -11.89 -21.07 18.30
CA PRO A 172 -10.59 -20.94 17.63
C PRO A 172 -10.73 -20.44 16.18
N LEU A 173 -9.65 -19.88 15.61
CA LEU A 173 -9.60 -19.53 14.19
C LEU A 173 -9.55 -20.81 13.34
N PRO A 174 -10.44 -20.98 12.34
CA PRO A 174 -10.31 -22.04 11.35
C PRO A 174 -9.00 -21.93 10.55
N ASP A 175 -8.31 -23.06 10.36
CA ASP A 175 -7.12 -23.17 9.52
C ASP A 175 -7.20 -24.48 8.72
N PRO A 176 -7.36 -24.43 7.37
CA PRO A 176 -7.45 -23.22 6.55
C PRO A 176 -8.76 -22.44 6.80
N ALA A 177 -8.71 -21.12 6.54
CA ALA A 177 -9.90 -20.28 6.45
C ALA A 177 -10.78 -20.71 5.26
N ALA A 178 -12.10 -20.53 5.39
CA ALA A 178 -13.05 -21.01 4.39
C ALA A 178 -13.11 -20.13 3.14
N MET A 179 -12.73 -18.86 3.23
CA MET A 179 -12.78 -17.87 2.14
C MET A 179 -14.20 -17.72 1.56
N SER A 180 -15.20 -17.80 2.44
CA SER A 180 -16.61 -17.97 2.06
C SER A 180 -17.51 -16.78 2.37
N GLY A 181 -16.96 -15.71 2.98
CA GLY A 181 -17.75 -14.60 3.51
C GLY A 181 -17.79 -13.33 2.67
N PHE A 182 -17.10 -13.26 1.53
CA PHE A 182 -17.01 -12.04 0.71
C PHE A 182 -18.36 -11.47 0.29
N VAL A 183 -19.31 -12.33 -0.10
CA VAL A 183 -20.68 -11.88 -0.42
C VAL A 183 -21.41 -11.40 0.83
N HIS A 184 -21.19 -12.05 1.97
CA HIS A 184 -21.83 -11.70 3.23
C HIS A 184 -21.31 -10.35 3.75
N ASP A 185 -19.99 -10.16 3.80
CA ASP A 185 -19.41 -8.88 4.21
C ASP A 185 -19.81 -7.75 3.27
N TYR A 186 -19.71 -7.96 1.96
CA TYR A 186 -20.10 -6.95 0.99
C TYR A 186 -21.57 -6.52 1.14
N ILE A 187 -22.48 -7.44 1.49
CA ILE A 187 -23.87 -7.10 1.81
C ILE A 187 -23.97 -6.24 3.07
N ASN A 188 -23.22 -6.56 4.13
CA ASN A 188 -23.20 -5.79 5.37
C ASN A 188 -22.68 -4.37 5.12
N THR A 189 -21.52 -4.25 4.48
CA THR A 189 -20.88 -2.97 4.15
C THR A 189 -21.73 -2.13 3.20
N PHE A 190 -22.34 -2.74 2.18
CA PHE A 190 -23.29 -2.07 1.30
C PHE A 190 -24.50 -1.55 2.08
N THR A 191 -25.05 -2.36 2.99
CA THR A 191 -26.23 -1.98 3.76
C THR A 191 -25.96 -0.79 4.67
N VAL A 192 -24.79 -0.77 5.33
CA VAL A 192 -24.35 0.34 6.19
C VAL A 192 -24.08 1.60 5.36
N SER A 193 -23.31 1.49 4.27
CA SER A 193 -22.90 2.65 3.47
C SER A 193 -24.02 3.24 2.61
N GLN A 194 -24.90 2.41 2.04
CA GLN A 194 -25.96 2.83 1.14
C GLN A 194 -27.33 3.00 1.84
N GLY A 195 -27.45 2.59 3.11
CA GLY A 195 -28.70 2.66 3.86
C GLY A 195 -29.81 1.73 3.34
N ARG A 196 -29.47 0.73 2.52
CA ARG A 196 -30.39 -0.26 1.95
C ARG A 196 -29.67 -1.56 1.63
N ALA A 197 -30.41 -2.67 1.59
CA ALA A 197 -29.84 -3.93 1.09
C ALA A 197 -29.49 -3.82 -0.41
N PRO A 198 -28.41 -4.49 -0.86
CA PRO A 198 -28.10 -4.62 -2.28
C PRO A 198 -29.05 -5.60 -2.98
N THR A 199 -29.22 -5.39 -4.28
CA THR A 199 -29.84 -6.36 -5.19
C THR A 199 -28.87 -7.51 -5.50
N PRO A 200 -29.37 -8.63 -6.08
CA PRO A 200 -28.50 -9.72 -6.51
C PRO A 200 -27.42 -9.34 -7.50
N ALA A 201 -27.70 -8.42 -8.41
CA ALA A 201 -26.70 -7.93 -9.35
C ALA A 201 -25.61 -7.13 -8.63
N GLU A 202 -25.98 -6.32 -7.64
CA GLU A 202 -25.03 -5.49 -6.89
C GLU A 202 -24.09 -6.33 -6.04
N TYR A 203 -24.62 -7.26 -5.20
CA TYR A 203 -23.72 -8.05 -4.36
C TYR A 203 -22.88 -9.06 -5.14
N SER A 204 -23.30 -9.46 -6.35
CA SER A 204 -22.54 -10.43 -7.15
C SER A 204 -21.25 -9.85 -7.73
N ILE A 205 -21.13 -8.51 -7.77
CA ILE A 205 -19.94 -7.81 -8.27
C ILE A 205 -18.68 -8.21 -7.51
N ILE A 206 -18.78 -8.47 -6.19
CA ILE A 206 -17.62 -8.80 -5.37
C ILE A 206 -16.92 -10.07 -5.87
N MET A 207 -17.68 -11.03 -6.40
CA MET A 207 -17.23 -12.31 -6.95
C MET A 207 -16.74 -12.24 -8.41
N SER A 208 -16.69 -11.05 -9.02
CA SER A 208 -16.21 -10.89 -10.39
C SER A 208 -14.69 -10.71 -10.44
N CYS A 209 -13.97 -11.45 -11.28
CA CYS A 209 -12.51 -11.36 -11.44
C CYS A 209 -12.14 -11.02 -12.89
N PHE A 210 -11.17 -10.14 -13.10
CA PHE A 210 -10.82 -9.68 -14.44
C PHE A 210 -10.17 -10.81 -15.27
N PRO A 211 -10.63 -11.05 -16.51
CA PRO A 211 -9.91 -11.88 -17.46
C PRO A 211 -8.68 -11.15 -18.02
N PRO A 212 -7.70 -11.87 -18.60
CA PRO A 212 -6.43 -11.26 -19.04
C PRO A 212 -6.55 -10.14 -20.08
N ASP A 213 -7.62 -10.12 -20.87
CA ASP A 213 -7.91 -9.09 -21.87
C ASP A 213 -8.53 -7.82 -21.25
N ALA A 214 -9.10 -7.92 -20.05
CA ALA A 214 -9.58 -6.75 -19.30
C ALA A 214 -8.41 -5.96 -18.69
N VAL A 215 -7.38 -6.66 -18.21
CA VAL A 215 -6.14 -6.11 -17.59
C VAL A 215 -4.88 -6.58 -18.35
N PRO A 216 -4.71 -6.15 -19.62
CA PRO A 216 -3.72 -6.71 -20.53
C PRO A 216 -2.27 -6.41 -20.18
N VAL A 217 -1.96 -5.32 -19.47
CA VAL A 217 -0.60 -4.92 -19.11
C VAL A 217 -0.07 -5.85 -18.02
N ILE A 218 -0.68 -5.89 -16.84
CA ILE A 218 -0.21 -6.75 -15.75
C ILE A 218 -0.23 -8.22 -16.15
N SER A 219 -1.24 -8.66 -16.90
CA SER A 219 -1.34 -10.04 -17.41
C SER A 219 -0.21 -10.39 -18.38
N THR A 220 0.15 -9.45 -19.27
CA THR A 220 1.26 -9.64 -20.22
C THR A 220 2.59 -9.69 -19.50
N LEU A 221 2.79 -8.85 -18.48
CA LEU A 221 4.02 -8.85 -17.68
C LEU A 221 4.15 -10.11 -16.84
N ALA A 222 3.06 -10.56 -16.21
CA ALA A 222 3.00 -11.82 -15.46
C ALA A 222 3.42 -13.02 -16.33
N LYS A 223 2.86 -13.13 -17.54
CA LYS A 223 3.22 -14.18 -18.53
C LYS A 223 4.63 -14.00 -19.12
N GLY A 224 5.08 -12.76 -19.25
CA GLY A 224 6.37 -12.40 -19.86
C GLY A 224 7.57 -12.59 -18.94
N PHE A 225 7.35 -12.58 -17.62
CA PHE A 225 8.37 -12.69 -16.59
C PHE A 225 7.95 -13.68 -15.49
N ALA A 226 7.83 -13.23 -14.24
CA ALA A 226 7.45 -14.05 -13.11
C ALA A 226 6.24 -13.47 -12.38
N VAL A 227 5.31 -14.35 -11.99
CA VAL A 227 4.19 -14.05 -11.10
C VAL A 227 4.28 -14.93 -9.86
N ALA A 228 4.00 -14.40 -8.68
CA ALA A 228 3.73 -15.22 -7.50
C ALA A 228 2.22 -15.41 -7.36
N ASP A 229 1.78 -16.67 -7.24
CA ASP A 229 0.37 -17.00 -7.01
C ASP A 229 0.04 -17.23 -5.54
N HIS A 230 1.03 -17.05 -4.66
CA HIS A 230 0.92 -17.14 -3.20
C HIS A 230 1.64 -15.96 -2.54
N TRP A 231 1.41 -14.73 -3.03
CA TRP A 231 1.91 -13.52 -2.37
C TRP A 231 0.81 -12.92 -1.51
N PHE A 232 1.02 -12.85 -0.20
CA PHE A 232 0.02 -12.39 0.76
C PHE A 232 0.35 -11.00 1.31
N CYS A 233 -0.68 -10.20 1.59
CA CYS A 233 -0.50 -8.99 2.38
C CYS A 233 -0.17 -9.34 3.84
N GLU A 234 0.54 -8.47 4.54
CA GLU A 234 1.15 -8.81 5.83
C GLU A 234 0.15 -8.99 6.96
N VAL A 235 -0.98 -8.30 6.86
CA VAL A 235 -2.06 -8.34 7.84
C VAL A 235 -3.42 -8.31 7.14
N PRO A 236 -4.45 -8.96 7.71
CA PRO A 236 -5.82 -8.97 7.18
C PRO A 236 -6.52 -7.64 7.50
N SER A 237 -6.11 -6.58 6.79
CA SER A 237 -6.40 -5.18 7.13
C SER A 237 -6.03 -4.28 5.94
N GLN A 238 -6.26 -2.98 6.11
CA GLN A 238 -6.21 -1.92 5.11
C GLN A 238 -4.80 -1.43 4.73
N THR A 239 -4.80 -0.55 3.73
CA THR A 239 -3.70 0.23 3.17
C THR A 239 -2.62 0.67 4.17
N PHE A 240 -2.91 1.48 5.19
CA PHE A 240 -1.86 2.10 6.02
C PHE A 240 -1.13 1.05 6.86
N CYS A 241 -1.86 0.05 7.34
CA CYS A 241 -1.29 -1.07 8.08
C CYS A 241 -0.37 -1.88 7.17
N ASN A 242 -0.84 -2.32 6.00
CA ASN A 242 -0.03 -3.13 5.09
C ASN A 242 1.16 -2.38 4.49
N ARG A 243 1.02 -1.10 4.13
CA ARG A 243 2.14 -0.23 3.72
C ARG A 243 3.14 0.01 4.85
N SER A 244 2.67 0.15 6.10
CA SER A 244 3.57 0.21 7.26
C SER A 244 4.33 -1.10 7.44
N PHE A 245 3.68 -2.25 7.28
CA PHE A 245 4.37 -3.55 7.31
C PHE A 245 5.35 -3.72 6.14
N PHE A 246 5.02 -3.26 4.95
CA PHE A 246 5.90 -3.32 3.77
C PHE A 246 7.23 -2.60 4.02
N HIS A 247 7.20 -1.45 4.69
CA HIS A 247 8.38 -0.64 4.97
C HIS A 247 9.00 -0.85 6.36
N ALA A 248 8.26 -1.39 7.33
CA ALA A 248 8.70 -1.46 8.73
C ALA A 248 8.58 -2.85 9.38
N GLY A 249 7.96 -3.83 8.72
CA GLY A 249 7.64 -5.14 9.31
C GLY A 249 6.66 -5.09 10.49
N SER A 250 6.01 -3.93 10.69
CA SER A 250 5.07 -3.66 11.79
C SER A 250 4.20 -2.44 11.47
N SER A 251 2.99 -2.40 12.04
CA SER A 251 2.08 -1.25 12.06
C SER A 251 2.05 -0.55 13.43
N SER A 252 3.04 -0.78 14.30
CA SER A 252 3.00 -0.34 15.71
C SER A 252 1.81 -0.89 16.52
N GLY A 253 1.24 -2.02 16.08
CA GLY A 253 0.09 -2.65 16.73
C GLY A 253 -1.26 -2.18 16.20
N PHE A 254 -1.29 -1.34 15.15
CA PHE A 254 -2.54 -0.88 14.55
C PHE A 254 -3.15 -1.92 13.59
N THR A 255 -4.47 -1.97 13.55
CA THR A 255 -5.25 -2.89 12.70
C THR A 255 -6.18 -2.20 11.72
N ASN A 256 -6.42 -0.90 11.85
CA ASN A 256 -7.20 -0.13 10.86
C ASN A 256 -6.52 1.19 10.53
N ASN A 257 -6.93 1.81 9.42
CA ASN A 257 -6.50 3.15 9.05
C ASN A 257 -6.99 4.18 10.08
N GLU A 258 -8.27 4.12 10.46
CA GLU A 258 -8.86 5.03 11.43
C GLU A 258 -8.46 4.74 12.89
N PRO A 259 -8.34 5.79 13.73
CA PRO A 259 -8.22 7.20 13.35
C PRO A 259 -6.87 7.46 12.65
N TYR A 260 -6.89 8.02 11.43
CA TYR A 260 -5.71 8.17 10.57
C TYR A 260 -4.54 8.89 11.24
N GLN A 261 -4.83 9.78 12.20
CA GLN A 261 -3.86 10.57 12.96
C GLN A 261 -2.83 9.68 13.67
N LYS A 262 -3.23 8.47 14.09
CA LYS A 262 -2.32 7.57 14.83
C LYS A 262 -1.06 7.21 14.04
N PHE A 263 -1.12 7.21 12.71
CA PHE A 263 0.06 6.90 11.91
C PHE A 263 1.15 7.99 12.01
N PRO A 264 0.90 9.26 11.65
CA PRO A 264 1.93 10.28 11.77
C PRO A 264 2.34 10.61 13.21
N PHE A 265 1.45 10.45 14.19
CA PHE A 265 1.72 10.83 15.59
C PHE A 265 2.27 9.69 16.45
N ASP A 266 1.76 8.48 16.27
CA ASP A 266 1.96 7.35 17.18
C ASP A 266 2.65 6.14 16.54
N ASN A 267 2.73 6.06 15.20
CA ASN A 267 3.55 5.03 14.54
C ASN A 267 5.03 5.27 14.83
N THR A 268 5.62 4.37 15.62
CA THR A 268 7.02 4.46 16.06
C THR A 268 7.92 3.40 15.43
N ALA A 269 7.34 2.55 14.57
CA ALA A 269 8.03 1.46 13.91
C ALA A 269 9.30 1.94 13.19
N THR A 270 10.42 1.25 13.42
CA THR A 270 11.66 1.48 12.67
C THR A 270 11.46 1.03 11.24
N THR A 271 11.88 1.85 10.29
CA THR A 271 11.65 1.62 8.86
C THR A 271 12.89 1.04 8.19
N VAL A 272 12.69 0.47 7.02
CA VAL A 272 13.77 0.06 6.13
C VAL A 272 14.59 1.27 5.67
N PHE A 273 13.98 2.45 5.57
CA PHE A 273 14.68 3.69 5.26
C PHE A 273 15.74 4.04 6.32
N ASP A 274 15.46 3.82 7.62
CA ASP A 274 16.44 3.99 8.70
C ASP A 274 17.66 3.07 8.47
N ARG A 275 17.43 1.83 8.00
CA ARG A 275 18.48 0.85 7.69
C ARG A 275 19.29 1.27 6.47
N LEU A 276 18.63 1.73 5.41
CA LEU A 276 19.27 2.19 4.18
C LEU A 276 20.16 3.41 4.44
N VAL A 277 19.66 4.39 5.21
CA VAL A 277 20.45 5.56 5.64
C VAL A 277 21.68 5.12 6.45
N SER A 278 21.51 4.23 7.42
CA SER A 278 22.61 3.73 8.26
C SER A 278 23.69 3.00 7.45
N ALA A 279 23.29 2.33 6.37
CA ALA A 279 24.19 1.59 5.48
C ALA A 279 24.75 2.44 4.31
N GLY A 280 24.36 3.72 4.20
CA GLY A 280 24.76 4.58 3.09
C GLY A 280 24.18 4.14 1.73
N ILE A 281 23.05 3.43 1.75
CA ILE A 281 22.36 2.96 0.54
C ILE A 281 21.33 4.00 0.11
N SER A 282 21.38 4.42 -1.15
CA SER A 282 20.47 5.42 -1.71
C SER A 282 19.06 4.86 -1.85
N TRP A 283 18.08 5.71 -1.54
CA TRP A 283 16.67 5.38 -1.70
C TRP A 283 15.84 6.63 -2.02
N ASN A 284 14.75 6.46 -2.76
CA ASN A 284 13.73 7.49 -2.95
C ASN A 284 12.33 6.85 -2.96
N VAL A 285 11.33 7.63 -2.55
CA VAL A 285 9.91 7.37 -2.77
C VAL A 285 9.42 8.40 -3.79
N TYR A 286 8.98 7.96 -4.96
CA TYR A 286 8.45 8.81 -6.01
C TYR A 286 6.92 8.85 -5.90
N PHE A 287 6.35 10.05 -5.92
CA PHE A 287 4.90 10.26 -5.84
C PHE A 287 4.49 11.41 -6.77
N ASP A 288 3.20 11.57 -7.03
CA ASP A 288 2.69 12.66 -7.85
C ASP A 288 2.29 13.86 -6.98
N ILE A 289 2.55 15.07 -7.49
CA ILE A 289 2.22 16.30 -6.77
C ILE A 289 0.70 16.49 -6.57
N GLN A 290 -0.12 15.80 -7.37
CA GLN A 290 -1.58 15.83 -7.24
C GLN A 290 -2.05 15.31 -5.87
N ASP A 291 -1.24 14.53 -5.17
CA ASP A 291 -1.55 14.06 -3.81
C ASP A 291 -1.06 15.01 -2.71
N PHE A 292 -0.33 16.09 -3.06
CA PHE A 292 0.33 17.05 -2.17
C PHE A 292 1.42 16.46 -1.25
N PHE A 293 1.28 15.21 -0.78
CA PHE A 293 2.23 14.45 0.01
C PHE A 293 2.27 13.00 -0.42
N SER A 294 3.44 12.39 -0.24
CA SER A 294 3.58 10.94 -0.27
C SER A 294 2.84 10.29 0.91
N LEU A 295 2.13 9.20 0.65
CA LEU A 295 1.46 8.42 1.69
C LEU A 295 2.48 7.75 2.61
N THR A 296 3.57 7.21 2.07
CA THR A 296 4.68 6.65 2.87
C THR A 296 5.27 7.68 3.83
N TYR A 297 5.39 8.94 3.39
CA TYR A 297 5.84 10.03 4.28
C TYR A 297 4.88 10.23 5.46
N LEU A 298 3.57 10.20 5.23
CA LEU A 298 2.55 10.37 6.27
C LEU A 298 2.53 9.18 7.25
N ILE A 299 2.53 7.95 6.72
CA ILE A 299 2.51 6.70 7.52
C ILE A 299 3.68 6.63 8.50
N HIS A 300 4.85 7.10 8.06
CA HIS A 300 6.11 7.04 8.82
C HIS A 300 6.63 8.42 9.21
N PHE A 301 5.74 9.42 9.35
CA PHE A 301 6.12 10.82 9.56
C PHE A 301 7.13 11.00 10.69
N ARG A 302 6.95 10.32 11.83
CA ARG A 302 7.88 10.36 12.97
C ARG A 302 9.33 10.05 12.61
N LYS A 303 9.56 9.19 11.62
CA LYS A 303 10.87 8.74 11.15
C LYS A 303 11.37 9.54 9.94
N LEU A 304 10.44 9.99 9.09
CA LEU A 304 10.76 10.58 7.79
C LEU A 304 10.59 12.10 7.73
N TRP A 305 10.17 12.76 8.82
CA TRP A 305 9.82 14.19 8.82
C TRP A 305 10.86 15.11 8.17
N ASP A 306 12.16 14.80 8.31
CA ASP A 306 13.29 15.57 7.78
C ASP A 306 13.71 15.18 6.35
N ARG A 307 12.94 14.30 5.68
CA ARG A 307 13.30 13.70 4.38
C ARG A 307 12.48 14.15 3.19
N LEU A 308 11.37 14.88 3.39
CA LEU A 308 10.47 15.26 2.28
C LEU A 308 11.22 15.97 1.15
N GLY A 309 12.09 16.93 1.49
CA GLY A 309 12.90 17.65 0.51
C GLY A 309 14.10 16.91 -0.07
N SER A 310 14.38 15.65 0.31
CA SER A 310 15.59 14.93 -0.13
C SER A 310 15.34 13.56 -0.74
N ASN A 311 14.34 12.83 -0.26
CA ASN A 311 14.08 11.44 -0.63
C ASN A 311 12.65 11.21 -1.15
N PHE A 312 11.86 12.28 -1.29
CA PHE A 312 10.52 12.24 -1.88
C PHE A 312 10.44 13.13 -3.13
N PRO A 313 11.18 12.79 -4.20
CA PRO A 313 11.06 13.48 -5.47
C PRO A 313 9.71 13.17 -6.15
N LEU A 314 9.32 14.02 -7.08
CA LEU A 314 8.09 13.85 -7.85
C LEU A 314 8.23 12.79 -8.96
N MET A 315 7.10 12.30 -9.47
CA MET A 315 7.07 11.24 -10.48
C MET A 315 7.76 11.61 -11.80
N ASP A 316 7.80 12.89 -12.19
CA ASP A 316 8.59 13.32 -13.36
C ASP A 316 10.10 13.09 -13.18
N GLN A 317 10.59 13.20 -11.94
CA GLN A 317 11.97 12.88 -11.59
C GLN A 317 12.25 11.37 -11.68
N PHE A 318 11.28 10.48 -11.39
CA PHE A 318 11.47 9.03 -11.60
C PHE A 318 11.85 8.75 -13.05
N TYR A 319 11.08 9.28 -14.01
CA TYR A 319 11.37 9.07 -15.44
C TYR A 319 12.71 9.68 -15.86
N ALA A 320 13.09 10.84 -15.30
CA ALA A 320 14.39 11.43 -15.53
C ALA A 320 15.53 10.56 -14.96
N ASP A 321 15.41 10.08 -13.73
CA ASP A 321 16.39 9.24 -13.05
C ASP A 321 16.57 7.91 -13.82
N VAL A 322 15.47 7.27 -14.25
CA VAL A 322 15.49 6.06 -15.09
C VAL A 322 16.26 6.31 -16.39
N LYS A 323 15.98 7.43 -17.07
CA LYS A 323 16.57 7.78 -18.37
C LYS A 323 18.06 8.10 -18.26
N ASN A 324 18.46 8.83 -17.22
CA ASN A 324 19.82 9.34 -17.07
C ASN A 324 20.77 8.32 -16.40
N GLY A 325 20.23 7.30 -15.74
CA GLY A 325 21.04 6.31 -15.00
C GLY A 325 21.20 6.67 -13.52
N ASP A 326 20.31 7.50 -12.96
CA ASP A 326 20.43 8.07 -11.62
C ASP A 326 19.47 7.44 -10.60
N LEU A 327 18.81 6.32 -10.93
CA LEU A 327 17.97 5.62 -9.97
C LEU A 327 18.75 5.27 -8.69
N PRO A 328 18.15 5.43 -7.50
CA PRO A 328 18.73 4.94 -6.26
C PRO A 328 18.72 3.41 -6.23
N ALA A 329 19.42 2.83 -5.26
CA ALA A 329 19.43 1.37 -5.07
C ALA A 329 18.03 0.82 -4.73
N TYR A 330 17.24 1.57 -3.97
CA TYR A 330 15.82 1.27 -3.68
C TYR A 330 14.90 2.42 -4.12
N SER A 331 13.97 2.13 -5.00
CA SER A 331 12.96 3.07 -5.49
C SER A 331 11.58 2.53 -5.16
N PHE A 332 10.77 3.29 -4.44
CA PHE A 332 9.35 2.99 -4.25
C PHE A 332 8.53 4.00 -5.05
N VAL A 333 7.56 3.53 -5.83
CA VAL A 333 6.70 4.35 -6.69
C VAL A 333 5.29 4.26 -6.16
N GLU A 334 4.74 5.40 -5.77
CA GLU A 334 3.35 5.57 -5.35
C GLU A 334 2.48 5.98 -6.55
N PRO A 335 1.31 5.36 -6.72
CA PRO A 335 0.29 5.89 -7.61
C PRO A 335 -0.28 7.20 -7.03
N ARG A 336 -1.15 7.85 -7.80
CA ARG A 336 -2.01 8.92 -7.35
C ARG A 336 -3.16 8.35 -6.55
N LEU A 337 -3.27 8.82 -5.31
CA LEU A 337 -4.16 8.30 -4.27
C LEU A 337 -5.29 9.27 -3.90
N LEU A 338 -5.24 10.53 -4.32
CA LEU A 338 -6.21 11.56 -3.88
C LEU A 338 -6.89 12.32 -5.02
N LEU A 339 -6.16 12.66 -6.06
CA LEU A 339 -6.71 13.40 -7.20
C LEU A 339 -6.32 12.71 -8.50
N ASN A 340 -7.30 12.51 -9.37
CA ASN A 340 -7.13 11.83 -10.66
C ASN A 340 -6.46 10.45 -10.49
N HIS A 341 -7.07 9.60 -9.67
CA HIS A 341 -6.48 8.37 -9.16
C HIS A 341 -6.02 7.42 -10.27
N ASN A 342 -4.93 6.71 -10.00
CA ASN A 342 -4.44 5.61 -10.82
C ASN A 342 -3.83 4.48 -9.96
N ASP A 343 -4.30 4.38 -8.72
CA ASP A 343 -3.96 3.40 -7.69
C ASP A 343 -4.73 2.08 -7.83
N GLU A 344 -5.84 2.10 -8.57
CA GLU A 344 -6.80 1.01 -8.72
C GLU A 344 -7.70 0.75 -7.51
N HIS A 345 -7.68 1.60 -6.48
CA HIS A 345 -8.59 1.49 -5.33
C HIS A 345 -10.06 1.48 -5.81
N PRO A 346 -10.99 0.68 -5.27
CA PRO A 346 -12.42 0.85 -5.58
C PRO A 346 -12.90 2.32 -5.36
N PRO A 347 -13.92 2.81 -6.07
CA PRO A 347 -14.41 4.18 -5.84
C PRO A 347 -14.90 4.39 -4.40
N ALA A 348 -14.22 5.26 -3.64
CA ALA A 348 -14.51 5.58 -2.24
C ALA A 348 -14.48 7.09 -1.96
N PRO A 349 -15.29 7.63 -1.04
CA PRO A 349 -15.30 9.06 -0.71
C PRO A 349 -14.07 9.47 0.13
N LEU A 350 -12.92 9.67 -0.53
CA LEU A 350 -11.67 9.97 0.18
C LEU A 350 -11.54 11.43 0.61
N ILE A 351 -12.23 12.38 -0.04
CA ILE A 351 -12.25 13.80 0.34
C ILE A 351 -13.69 14.33 0.39
N GLY A 352 -14.26 14.43 1.59
CA GLY A 352 -15.64 14.88 1.77
C GLY A 352 -16.67 13.88 1.19
N ASN A 353 -17.79 14.38 0.66
CA ASN A 353 -18.81 13.53 0.01
C ASN A 353 -18.48 13.22 -1.46
N TRP A 354 -17.29 13.57 -1.93
CA TRP A 354 -16.88 13.39 -3.31
C TRP A 354 -16.24 12.00 -3.48
N VAL A 355 -16.77 11.22 -4.40
CA VAL A 355 -16.25 9.90 -4.78
C VAL A 355 -15.44 10.11 -6.06
N PRO A 356 -14.09 10.00 -6.02
CA PRO A 356 -13.26 10.06 -7.21
C PRO A 356 -13.66 8.96 -8.18
N THR A 357 -13.48 9.21 -9.47
CA THR A 357 -13.54 8.13 -10.45
C THR A 357 -12.25 7.32 -10.36
N SER A 358 -12.35 6.11 -9.81
CA SER A 358 -11.26 5.14 -9.87
C SER A 358 -11.52 4.10 -10.95
N ASN A 359 -10.50 3.84 -11.76
CA ASN A 359 -10.59 2.92 -12.87
C ASN A 359 -9.29 2.12 -12.98
N VAL A 360 -9.41 0.79 -12.98
CA VAL A 360 -8.29 -0.15 -13.13
C VAL A 360 -7.47 0.13 -14.41
N LEU A 361 -8.07 0.71 -15.46
CA LEU A 361 -7.31 1.09 -16.66
C LEU A 361 -6.27 2.19 -16.39
N ALA A 362 -6.51 3.07 -15.41
CA ALA A 362 -5.54 4.09 -15.04
C ALA A 362 -4.29 3.47 -14.37
N GLY A 363 -4.46 2.46 -13.53
CA GLY A 363 -3.35 1.70 -12.94
C GLY A 363 -2.61 0.86 -13.98
N GLU A 364 -3.33 0.20 -14.89
CA GLU A 364 -2.73 -0.49 -16.05
C GLU A 364 -1.86 0.45 -16.91
N GLN A 365 -2.30 1.70 -17.10
CA GLN A 365 -1.51 2.73 -17.78
C GLN A 365 -0.25 3.09 -16.98
N LEU A 366 -0.36 3.28 -15.65
CA LEU A 366 0.79 3.54 -14.79
C LEU A 366 1.82 2.40 -14.81
N ILE A 367 1.36 1.15 -14.72
CA ILE A 367 2.21 -0.04 -14.85
C ILE A 367 2.94 0.00 -16.19
N ALA A 368 2.23 0.28 -17.28
CA ALA A 368 2.82 0.35 -18.62
C ALA A 368 3.89 1.44 -18.71
N ASP A 369 3.65 2.63 -18.14
CA ASP A 369 4.58 3.75 -18.18
C ASP A 369 5.86 3.48 -17.39
N VAL A 370 5.74 2.95 -16.16
CA VAL A 370 6.89 2.55 -15.34
C VAL A 370 7.69 1.44 -16.01
N TYR A 371 7.01 0.40 -16.51
CA TYR A 371 7.64 -0.70 -17.23
C TYR A 371 8.38 -0.21 -18.47
N ASN A 372 7.74 0.61 -19.31
CA ASN A 372 8.33 1.09 -20.55
C ASN A 372 9.52 2.01 -20.30
N ALA A 373 9.48 2.84 -19.26
CA ALA A 373 10.62 3.66 -18.84
C ALA A 373 11.83 2.77 -18.51
N ILE A 374 11.65 1.75 -17.66
CA ILE A 374 12.74 0.83 -17.28
C ILE A 374 13.20 0.03 -18.49
N ARG A 375 12.27 -0.54 -19.26
CA ARG A 375 12.56 -1.34 -20.45
C ARG A 375 13.40 -0.59 -21.49
N THR A 376 13.15 0.70 -21.67
CA THR A 376 13.85 1.54 -22.65
C THR A 376 15.09 2.23 -22.09
N SER A 377 15.33 2.13 -20.77
CA SER A 377 16.52 2.70 -20.14
C SER A 377 17.80 2.05 -20.66
N SER A 378 18.68 2.87 -21.23
CA SER A 378 19.92 2.41 -21.88
C SER A 378 21.16 3.18 -21.43
N SER A 379 21.11 3.79 -20.24
CA SER A 379 22.25 4.55 -19.73
C SER A 379 23.48 3.64 -19.61
N PRO A 380 24.66 4.08 -20.10
CA PRO A 380 25.90 3.31 -19.98
C PRO A 380 26.49 3.36 -18.57
N LYS A 381 25.92 4.16 -17.66
CA LYS A 381 26.33 4.32 -16.26
C LYS A 381 25.09 4.22 -15.37
N GLY A 382 25.27 3.76 -14.13
CA GLY A 382 24.19 3.62 -13.15
C GLY A 382 23.12 2.59 -13.58
N ASN A 383 21.85 2.97 -13.60
CA ASN A 383 20.76 2.05 -13.93
C ASN A 383 20.52 1.91 -15.45
N ASN A 384 20.11 0.72 -15.85
CA ASN A 384 19.48 0.42 -17.12
C ASN A 384 18.58 -0.83 -16.97
N TRP A 385 17.95 -1.27 -18.06
CA TRP A 385 17.05 -2.42 -18.04
C TRP A 385 17.70 -3.74 -17.56
N ARG A 386 19.04 -3.89 -17.68
CA ARG A 386 19.75 -5.12 -17.30
C ARG A 386 19.92 -5.27 -15.80
N ASN A 387 20.16 -4.18 -15.09
CA ASN A 387 20.47 -4.18 -13.65
C ASN A 387 19.33 -3.59 -12.80
N THR A 388 18.15 -3.37 -13.38
CA THR A 388 16.95 -2.92 -12.67
C THR A 388 15.96 -4.06 -12.56
N ALA A 389 15.51 -4.36 -11.34
CA ALA A 389 14.35 -5.22 -11.08
C ALA A 389 13.14 -4.35 -10.75
N LEU A 390 11.98 -4.67 -11.33
CA LEU A 390 10.71 -4.04 -11.02
C LEU A 390 9.77 -5.07 -10.38
N LEU A 391 9.32 -4.80 -9.17
CA LEU A 391 8.22 -5.50 -8.51
C LEU A 391 6.96 -4.66 -8.66
N ILE A 392 5.92 -5.22 -9.28
CA ILE A 392 4.57 -4.66 -9.30
C ILE A 392 3.75 -5.45 -8.29
N THR A 393 3.20 -4.79 -7.28
CA THR A 393 2.38 -5.43 -6.25
C THR A 393 1.29 -4.48 -5.75
N TYR A 394 0.49 -4.94 -4.80
CA TYR A 394 -0.58 -4.19 -4.15
C TYR A 394 -0.34 -4.23 -2.65
N ASP A 395 -0.85 -3.26 -1.91
CA ASP A 395 -0.74 -3.25 -0.44
C ASP A 395 -1.68 -4.28 0.20
N GLU A 396 -2.92 -4.40 -0.23
CA GLU A 396 -3.89 -5.34 0.33
C GLU A 396 -5.02 -5.70 -0.66
N GLY A 397 -5.96 -6.54 -0.20
CA GLY A 397 -6.98 -7.17 -1.03
C GLY A 397 -8.20 -6.29 -1.29
N GLY A 398 -8.46 -5.34 -0.40
CA GLY A 398 -9.54 -4.36 -0.45
C GLY A 398 -10.89 -5.01 -0.41
N GLY A 399 -11.07 -6.05 0.42
CA GLY A 399 -12.28 -6.90 0.48
C GLY A 399 -12.63 -7.62 -0.84
N CYS A 400 -11.75 -7.59 -1.85
CA CYS A 400 -12.00 -8.24 -3.12
C CYS A 400 -11.82 -9.75 -3.00
N TYR A 401 -12.72 -10.52 -3.62
CA TYR A 401 -12.71 -11.98 -3.57
C TYR A 401 -11.33 -12.60 -3.85
N ASP A 402 -10.86 -13.46 -2.95
CA ASP A 402 -9.78 -14.43 -3.16
C ASP A 402 -10.15 -15.78 -2.56
N HIS A 403 -9.74 -16.88 -3.18
CA HIS A 403 -10.13 -18.21 -2.75
C HIS A 403 -9.09 -18.93 -1.87
N VAL A 404 -7.88 -18.38 -1.69
CA VAL A 404 -6.80 -19.06 -0.96
C VAL A 404 -6.69 -18.52 0.46
N SER A 405 -6.78 -19.45 1.42
CA SER A 405 -6.58 -19.13 2.83
C SER A 405 -5.20 -18.53 3.09
N PRO A 406 -5.11 -17.40 3.81
CA PRO A 406 -3.83 -16.84 4.21
C PRO A 406 -3.14 -17.71 5.26
N PRO A 407 -1.81 -17.88 5.20
CA PRO A 407 -1.09 -18.71 6.16
C PRO A 407 -0.81 -17.95 7.47
N SER A 408 -0.41 -18.71 8.50
CA SER A 408 0.15 -18.16 9.73
C SER A 408 1.48 -17.43 9.47
N ALA A 409 1.81 -16.45 10.33
CA ALA A 409 3.07 -15.73 10.30
C ALA A 409 3.54 -15.41 11.73
N PRO A 410 4.85 -15.25 11.98
CA PRO A 410 5.31 -14.85 13.29
C PRO A 410 4.88 -13.41 13.59
N ALA A 411 4.52 -13.11 14.84
CA ALA A 411 4.27 -11.73 15.24
C ALA A 411 5.53 -10.87 15.11
N PRO A 412 5.42 -9.54 14.89
CA PRO A 412 6.58 -8.65 14.73
C PRO A 412 7.56 -8.71 15.90
N SER A 413 7.04 -8.73 17.13
CA SER A 413 7.84 -8.82 18.36
C SER A 413 8.16 -10.27 18.72
N PRO A 414 9.40 -10.59 19.13
CA PRO A 414 9.77 -11.94 19.53
C PRO A 414 9.13 -12.32 20.87
N GLY A 415 8.68 -13.58 21.00
CA GLY A 415 8.16 -14.15 22.25
C GLY A 415 7.10 -15.22 22.01
N PRO A 416 6.81 -16.08 23.01
CA PRO A 416 5.81 -17.14 22.88
C PRO A 416 4.36 -16.62 22.92
N THR A 417 4.14 -15.41 23.44
CA THR A 417 2.83 -14.77 23.54
C THR A 417 3.02 -13.28 23.28
N PRO A 418 2.99 -12.84 22.01
CA PRO A 418 3.06 -11.42 21.68
C PRO A 418 1.86 -10.71 22.29
N PRO A 419 2.03 -9.50 22.87
CA PRO A 419 0.88 -8.72 23.32
C PRO A 419 -0.02 -8.40 22.10
N PRO A 420 -1.35 -8.46 22.26
CA PRO A 420 -2.24 -8.03 21.19
C PRO A 420 -2.06 -6.53 20.92
N GLY A 421 -2.27 -6.12 19.68
CA GLY A 421 -2.44 -4.70 19.34
C GLY A 421 -3.91 -4.30 19.42
N GLU A 422 -4.31 -3.42 18.51
CA GLU A 422 -5.71 -3.07 18.30
C GLU A 422 -6.56 -4.33 18.00
N GLU A 423 -7.83 -4.26 18.40
CA GLU A 423 -8.85 -5.30 18.13
C GLU A 423 -8.45 -6.71 18.55
N ASP A 424 -7.66 -6.81 19.63
CA ASP A 424 -7.12 -8.04 20.20
C ASP A 424 -6.26 -8.86 19.21
N PHE A 425 -5.82 -8.25 18.11
CA PHE A 425 -5.04 -8.96 17.09
C PHE A 425 -3.61 -9.20 17.55
N THR A 426 -3.18 -10.46 17.54
CA THR A 426 -1.83 -10.88 17.93
C THR A 426 -0.80 -10.79 16.80
N PHE A 427 -1.22 -10.39 15.60
CA PHE A 427 -0.37 -10.33 14.41
C PHE A 427 0.30 -11.68 14.08
N THR A 428 -0.38 -12.79 14.30
CA THR A 428 0.15 -14.15 14.05
C THR A 428 -0.32 -14.80 12.73
N ARG A 429 -0.93 -14.02 11.85
CA ARG A 429 -1.35 -14.46 10.51
C ARG A 429 -1.21 -13.34 9.49
N LEU A 430 -1.25 -13.73 8.22
CA LEU A 430 -1.27 -12.83 7.06
C LEU A 430 -2.70 -12.41 6.69
N GLY A 431 -2.80 -11.44 5.79
CA GLY A 431 -4.02 -11.16 5.04
C GLY A 431 -4.03 -11.87 3.70
N GLU A 432 -5.00 -11.52 2.87
CA GLU A 432 -5.32 -12.16 1.59
C GLU A 432 -4.16 -12.14 0.59
N ARG A 433 -4.27 -12.96 -0.45
CA ARG A 433 -3.34 -12.86 -1.57
C ARG A 433 -3.56 -11.56 -2.33
N VAL A 434 -2.46 -10.96 -2.77
CA VAL A 434 -2.43 -9.80 -3.67
C VAL A 434 -1.53 -10.10 -4.87
N PRO A 435 -1.72 -9.42 -6.01
CA PRO A 435 -0.86 -9.59 -7.16
C PRO A 435 0.61 -9.25 -6.83
N ALA A 436 1.53 -10.04 -7.37
CA ALA A 436 2.96 -9.76 -7.35
C ALA A 436 3.63 -10.27 -8.63
N VAL A 437 4.11 -9.33 -9.45
CA VAL A 437 4.80 -9.60 -10.72
C VAL A 437 6.21 -9.02 -10.65
N LEU A 438 7.23 -9.86 -10.88
CA LEU A 438 8.63 -9.40 -10.95
C LEU A 438 9.12 -9.38 -12.40
N VAL A 439 9.58 -8.21 -12.83
CA VAL A 439 10.24 -7.96 -14.11
C VAL A 439 11.74 -7.81 -13.87
N SER A 440 12.54 -8.66 -14.52
CA SER A 440 14.00 -8.57 -14.51
C SER A 440 14.60 -9.24 -15.74
N ALA A 441 15.79 -8.79 -16.14
CA ALA A 441 16.57 -9.46 -17.19
C ALA A 441 16.92 -10.90 -16.80
N TYR A 442 16.95 -11.21 -15.51
CA TYR A 442 17.35 -12.50 -14.97
C TYR A 442 16.17 -13.41 -14.61
N THR A 443 14.97 -13.07 -15.10
CA THR A 443 13.75 -13.84 -14.90
C THR A 443 13.39 -14.60 -16.17
N GLN A 444 13.30 -15.92 -16.07
CA GLN A 444 12.78 -16.79 -17.13
C GLN A 444 11.32 -16.42 -17.44
N GLN A 445 10.98 -16.35 -18.73
CA GLN A 445 9.61 -16.08 -19.15
C GLN A 445 8.65 -17.15 -18.65
N GLY A 446 7.47 -16.72 -18.18
CA GLY A 446 6.40 -17.61 -17.72
C GLY A 446 6.74 -18.32 -16.43
N THR A 447 7.56 -17.72 -15.57
CA THR A 447 7.86 -18.26 -14.23
C THR A 447 6.66 -18.04 -13.31
N ILE A 448 6.31 -19.07 -12.55
CA ILE A 448 5.30 -19.00 -11.50
C ILE A 448 6.00 -19.39 -10.19
N VAL A 449 5.95 -18.50 -9.21
CA VAL A 449 6.50 -18.71 -7.87
C VAL A 449 5.36 -19.12 -6.95
N ASN A 450 5.31 -20.41 -6.59
CA ASN A 450 4.29 -20.95 -5.68
C ASN A 450 4.70 -20.91 -4.19
N ALA A 451 5.92 -20.46 -3.87
CA ALA A 451 6.34 -20.31 -2.48
C ALA A 451 5.45 -19.25 -1.80
N PRO A 452 5.00 -19.46 -0.53
CA PRO A 452 4.24 -18.46 0.20
C PRO A 452 5.08 -17.20 0.46
N MET A 453 4.91 -16.19 -0.38
CA MET A 453 5.55 -14.87 -0.30
C MET A 453 4.69 -13.91 0.52
N ARG A 454 5.32 -12.83 1.01
CA ARG A 454 4.65 -11.74 1.74
C ARG A 454 5.44 -10.45 1.60
N HIS A 455 4.85 -9.29 1.89
CA HIS A 455 5.51 -7.99 1.68
C HIS A 455 6.91 -7.87 2.28
N THR A 456 7.11 -8.40 3.49
CA THR A 456 8.40 -8.33 4.18
C THR A 456 9.51 -9.13 3.49
N ALA A 457 9.19 -9.91 2.44
CA ALA A 457 10.17 -10.49 1.53
C ALA A 457 11.04 -9.42 0.84
N VAL A 458 10.51 -8.22 0.62
CA VAL A 458 11.27 -7.10 0.07
C VAL A 458 12.33 -6.60 1.05
N ILE A 459 11.96 -6.41 2.33
CA ILE A 459 12.91 -6.06 3.40
C ILE A 459 13.94 -7.17 3.58
N ARG A 460 13.52 -8.45 3.58
CA ARG A 460 14.42 -9.61 3.66
C ARG A 460 15.46 -9.58 2.55
N THR A 461 15.00 -9.40 1.32
CA THR A 461 15.87 -9.35 0.13
C THR A 461 16.87 -8.20 0.24
N MET A 462 16.43 -6.99 0.59
CA MET A 462 17.35 -5.86 0.75
C MET A 462 18.34 -6.08 1.89
N SER A 463 17.90 -6.72 2.98
CA SER A 463 18.75 -7.05 4.13
C SER A 463 19.86 -8.01 3.75
N GLU A 464 19.57 -9.08 3.04
CA GLU A 464 20.59 -10.02 2.57
C GLU A 464 21.50 -9.40 1.51
N LYS A 465 20.95 -8.58 0.60
CA LYS A 465 21.72 -7.92 -0.46
C LYS A 465 22.76 -6.96 0.08
N TRP A 466 22.33 -6.08 0.98
CA TRP A 466 23.09 -4.92 1.43
C TRP A 466 23.59 -5.07 2.87
N GLY A 467 23.40 -6.24 3.49
CA GLY A 467 23.85 -6.52 4.85
C GLY A 467 23.10 -5.71 5.90
N LEU A 468 21.81 -5.43 5.68
CA LEU A 468 20.98 -4.69 6.64
C LEU A 468 20.54 -5.63 7.77
N HIS A 469 20.37 -5.08 8.97
CA HIS A 469 19.77 -5.80 10.07
C HIS A 469 18.24 -5.89 9.89
N PRO A 470 17.62 -7.04 10.19
CA PRO A 470 16.17 -7.16 10.21
C PRO A 470 15.49 -6.12 11.10
N LEU A 471 14.27 -5.75 10.79
CA LEU A 471 13.45 -4.82 11.56
C LEU A 471 12.71 -5.54 12.69
N THR A 472 12.14 -6.70 12.38
CA THR A 472 11.24 -7.49 13.21
C THR A 472 11.39 -8.99 12.93
N GLN A 473 10.64 -9.85 13.61
CA GLN A 473 10.55 -11.26 13.23
C GLN A 473 9.90 -11.50 11.87
N ARG A 474 9.08 -10.55 11.38
CA ARG A 474 8.36 -10.69 10.10
C ARG A 474 9.30 -10.76 8.92
N ASP A 475 10.19 -9.78 8.80
CA ASP A 475 11.20 -9.75 7.75
C ASP A 475 12.38 -10.69 8.03
N GLN A 476 12.71 -10.95 9.30
CA GLN A 476 13.76 -11.91 9.65
C GLN A 476 13.47 -13.33 9.13
N THR A 477 12.19 -13.73 9.11
CA THR A 477 11.74 -15.07 8.74
C THR A 477 11.01 -15.14 7.40
N ALA A 478 10.87 -14.01 6.71
CA ALA A 478 10.24 -13.97 5.40
C ALA A 478 11.10 -14.73 4.37
N PRO A 479 10.48 -15.31 3.32
CA PRO A 479 11.23 -15.69 2.13
C PRO A 479 11.86 -14.45 1.46
N ASP A 480 12.83 -14.65 0.58
CA ASP A 480 13.43 -13.58 -0.22
C ASP A 480 12.89 -13.63 -1.67
N LEU A 481 13.30 -12.67 -2.50
CA LEU A 481 12.94 -12.62 -3.92
C LEU A 481 13.80 -13.54 -4.80
N THR A 482 14.71 -14.35 -4.25
CA THR A 482 15.60 -15.22 -5.03
C THR A 482 14.87 -16.13 -6.02
N PRO A 483 13.69 -16.72 -5.71
CA PRO A 483 12.96 -17.58 -6.65
C PRO A 483 12.60 -16.94 -8.00
N PHE A 484 12.51 -15.61 -8.04
CA PHE A 484 12.19 -14.86 -9.26
C PHE A 484 13.41 -14.64 -10.18
N PHE A 485 14.64 -14.85 -9.69
CA PHE A 485 15.91 -14.66 -10.41
C PHE A 485 16.52 -16.01 -10.81
N ASN A 486 15.80 -16.75 -11.65
CA ASN A 486 16.14 -18.13 -12.03
C ASN A 486 17.04 -18.24 -13.29
N ARG A 487 17.73 -17.16 -13.66
CA ARG A 487 18.72 -17.16 -14.75
C ARG A 487 20.04 -16.57 -14.28
N SER A 488 21.14 -17.17 -14.74
CA SER A 488 22.48 -16.62 -14.59
C SER A 488 22.85 -15.60 -15.68
N THR A 489 22.15 -15.65 -16.82
CA THR A 489 22.39 -14.78 -17.99
C THR A 489 21.19 -13.88 -18.25
N PRO A 490 21.41 -12.56 -18.47
CA PRO A 490 20.33 -11.63 -18.73
C PRO A 490 19.69 -11.95 -20.09
N ARG A 491 18.36 -12.01 -20.12
CA ARG A 491 17.58 -12.06 -21.34
C ARG A 491 17.80 -10.78 -22.13
N PRO A 492 17.91 -10.84 -23.47
CA PRO A 492 18.03 -9.62 -24.26
C PRO A 492 16.72 -8.82 -24.20
N VAL A 493 16.81 -7.49 -24.13
CA VAL A 493 15.64 -6.59 -24.00
C VAL A 493 14.63 -6.77 -25.13
N ASN A 494 15.06 -7.12 -26.34
CA ASN A 494 14.14 -7.39 -27.46
C ASN A 494 13.25 -8.64 -27.25
N SER A 495 13.56 -9.50 -26.26
CA SER A 495 12.71 -10.63 -25.85
C SER A 495 11.68 -10.27 -24.78
N TRP A 496 11.73 -9.04 -24.26
CA TRP A 496 10.75 -8.56 -23.29
C TRP A 496 9.45 -8.19 -24.04
N PRO A 497 8.27 -8.49 -23.46
CA PRO A 497 7.00 -8.21 -24.13
C PRO A 497 6.79 -6.70 -24.34
N LEU A 498 6.03 -6.36 -25.38
CA LEU A 498 5.42 -5.04 -25.48
C LEU A 498 4.08 -5.08 -24.77
N VAL A 499 3.77 -4.03 -24.02
CA VAL A 499 2.48 -3.88 -23.33
C VAL A 499 1.65 -2.82 -24.04
N HIS A 500 0.34 -3.05 -24.08
CA HIS A 500 -0.62 -2.18 -24.76
C HIS A 500 -1.77 -1.89 -23.79
N PRO A 501 -1.66 -0.82 -22.96
CA PRO A 501 -2.75 -0.45 -22.09
C PRO A 501 -4.01 -0.14 -22.91
N ARG A 502 -5.17 -0.47 -22.36
CA ARG A 502 -6.44 -0.04 -22.94
C ARG A 502 -6.60 1.47 -22.70
N PRO A 503 -7.31 2.18 -23.59
CA PRO A 503 -7.55 3.61 -23.39
C PRO A 503 -8.24 3.88 -22.05
N VAL A 504 -7.62 4.73 -21.23
CA VAL A 504 -8.23 5.20 -19.99
C VAL A 504 -9.35 6.18 -20.35
N PRO A 505 -10.59 5.96 -19.87
CA PRO A 505 -11.65 6.96 -20.03
C PRO A 505 -11.19 8.30 -19.45
N PRO A 506 -11.64 9.44 -20.00
CA PRO A 506 -11.35 10.74 -19.40
C PRO A 506 -11.77 10.71 -17.93
N ASN A 507 -10.82 10.96 -17.03
CA ASN A 507 -11.15 11.09 -15.63
C ASN A 507 -11.99 12.38 -15.49
N PRO A 508 -13.25 12.33 -15.03
CA PRO A 508 -14.04 13.53 -14.79
C PRO A 508 -13.34 14.48 -13.81
N ASP A 509 -12.42 13.96 -13.00
CA ASP A 509 -11.63 14.68 -12.00
C ASP A 509 -10.38 15.35 -12.61
N ALA A 510 -10.11 15.16 -13.91
CA ALA A 510 -9.01 15.83 -14.59
C ALA A 510 -9.12 17.37 -14.54
N ASN A 511 -10.35 17.89 -14.34
CA ASN A 511 -10.63 19.31 -14.15
C ASN A 511 -10.69 19.75 -12.67
N ALA A 512 -10.48 18.85 -11.70
CA ALA A 512 -10.55 19.16 -10.27
C ALA A 512 -9.57 20.28 -9.85
N GLY A 513 -8.53 20.54 -10.66
CA GLY A 513 -7.64 21.69 -10.48
C GLY A 513 -8.34 23.06 -10.53
N ALA A 514 -9.55 23.17 -11.09
CA ALA A 514 -10.34 24.40 -11.08
C ALA A 514 -11.15 24.61 -9.79
N GLU A 515 -11.30 23.57 -8.97
CA GLU A 515 -12.10 23.64 -7.75
C GLU A 515 -11.41 24.51 -6.68
N PRO A 516 -12.17 25.30 -5.90
CA PRO A 516 -11.62 26.10 -4.81
C PRO A 516 -10.95 25.24 -3.74
N LEU A 517 -9.82 25.71 -3.20
CA LEU A 517 -9.19 25.06 -2.06
C LEU A 517 -10.08 25.15 -0.81
N ASN A 518 -10.40 24.00 -0.23
CA ASN A 518 -10.98 23.91 1.11
C ASN A 518 -9.89 24.15 2.19
N GLU A 519 -10.31 24.32 3.45
CA GLU A 519 -9.39 24.64 4.56
C GLU A 519 -8.32 23.56 4.75
N LEU A 520 -8.72 22.29 4.71
CA LEU A 520 -7.80 21.17 4.80
C LEU A 520 -6.76 21.18 3.68
N GLN A 521 -7.15 21.40 2.43
CA GLN A 521 -6.23 21.41 1.30
C GLN A 521 -5.23 22.58 1.44
N ARG A 522 -5.65 23.73 1.96
CA ARG A 522 -4.74 24.84 2.29
C ARG A 522 -3.76 24.45 3.39
N ASP A 523 -4.22 23.76 4.42
CA ASP A 523 -3.36 23.27 5.51
C ASP A 523 -2.36 22.22 4.99
N LEU A 524 -2.80 21.32 4.09
CA LEU A 524 -1.95 20.36 3.39
C LEU A 524 -0.85 21.07 2.60
N ILE A 525 -1.23 22.03 1.76
CA ILE A 525 -0.27 22.80 0.97
C ILE A 525 0.68 23.59 1.89
N GLY A 526 0.18 24.19 2.97
CA GLY A 526 1.00 24.94 3.94
C GLY A 526 2.01 24.07 4.69
N ALA A 527 1.63 22.85 5.06
CA ALA A 527 2.55 21.89 5.66
C ALA A 527 3.59 21.40 4.63
N ALA A 528 3.19 21.11 3.39
CA ALA A 528 4.11 20.68 2.34
C ALA A 528 5.13 21.79 2.04
N ASP A 529 4.64 23.02 1.92
CA ASP A 529 5.41 24.24 1.78
C ASP A 529 6.49 24.35 2.85
N ALA A 530 6.14 24.19 4.12
CA ALA A 530 7.09 24.26 5.23
C ALA A 530 8.12 23.12 5.24
N ALA A 531 7.77 21.94 4.71
CA ALA A 531 8.62 20.75 4.74
C ALA A 531 9.62 20.67 3.58
N VAL A 532 9.35 21.30 2.43
CA VAL A 532 10.28 21.28 1.27
C VAL A 532 11.19 22.51 1.18
N GLY A 533 10.98 23.55 2.00
CA GLY A 533 11.83 24.74 2.01
C GLY A 533 11.34 25.86 2.95
N PRO A 534 11.90 27.08 2.88
CA PRO A 534 11.45 28.20 3.70
C PRO A 534 9.96 28.48 3.49
N PRO A 535 9.13 28.49 4.55
CA PRO A 535 7.69 28.62 4.40
C PRO A 535 7.30 30.01 3.89
N ASN A 536 6.26 30.08 3.05
CA ASN A 536 5.66 31.31 2.54
C ASN A 536 4.14 31.31 2.75
N PRO A 537 3.67 31.57 3.99
CA PRO A 537 2.25 31.54 4.32
C PRO A 537 1.41 32.54 3.50
N ALA A 538 2.02 33.65 3.08
CA ALA A 538 1.34 34.64 2.25
C ALA A 538 1.06 34.10 0.84
N ALA A 539 1.99 33.34 0.24
CA ALA A 539 1.75 32.67 -1.04
C ALA A 539 0.64 31.62 -0.90
N VAL A 540 0.71 30.77 0.14
CA VAL A 540 -0.29 29.71 0.40
C VAL A 540 -1.69 30.30 0.61
N HIS A 541 -1.80 31.38 1.40
CA HIS A 541 -3.06 32.08 1.65
C HIS A 541 -3.70 32.61 0.35
N ASN A 542 -2.90 33.01 -0.63
CA ASN A 542 -3.37 33.59 -1.89
C ASN A 542 -3.77 32.56 -2.95
N LEU A 543 -3.51 31.27 -2.73
CA LEU A 543 -3.94 30.21 -3.63
C LEU A 543 -5.46 30.13 -3.65
N GLN A 544 -6.07 30.03 -4.83
CA GLN A 544 -7.52 30.00 -4.97
C GLN A 544 -8.01 28.58 -5.23
N THR A 545 -7.33 27.86 -6.12
CA THR A 545 -7.77 26.54 -6.57
C THR A 545 -6.79 25.42 -6.21
N VAL A 546 -7.28 24.18 -6.27
CA VAL A 546 -6.47 22.97 -6.18
C VAL A 546 -5.28 23.02 -7.16
N GLY A 547 -5.53 23.48 -8.39
CA GLY A 547 -4.51 23.64 -9.42
C GLY A 547 -3.45 24.69 -9.08
N ASP A 548 -3.82 25.81 -8.44
CA ASP A 548 -2.85 26.79 -7.94
C ASP A 548 -1.90 26.14 -6.91
N GLY A 549 -2.46 25.34 -6.00
CA GLY A 549 -1.70 24.62 -4.98
C GLY A 549 -0.72 23.61 -5.57
N VAL A 550 -1.20 22.78 -6.51
CA VAL A 550 -0.37 21.84 -7.25
C VAL A 550 0.76 22.57 -7.99
N ALA A 551 0.45 23.62 -8.73
CA ALA A 551 1.45 24.40 -9.48
C ALA A 551 2.48 25.07 -8.57
N TYR A 552 2.04 25.57 -7.41
CA TYR A 552 2.90 26.16 -6.40
C TYR A 552 3.90 25.14 -5.82
N LEU A 553 3.41 23.99 -5.37
CA LEU A 553 4.28 22.94 -4.83
C LEU A 553 5.20 22.36 -5.92
N GLN A 554 4.73 22.18 -7.15
CA GLN A 554 5.55 21.70 -8.27
C GLN A 554 6.82 22.54 -8.51
N GLN A 555 6.76 23.85 -8.22
CA GLN A 555 7.92 24.74 -8.31
C GLN A 555 8.84 24.65 -7.09
N LYS A 556 8.29 24.26 -5.94
CA LYS A 556 8.99 24.24 -4.66
C LYS A 556 9.71 22.91 -4.42
N TYR A 557 9.16 21.80 -4.90
CA TYR A 557 9.81 20.49 -4.79
C TYR A 557 11.14 20.51 -5.56
N PRO A 558 12.24 20.07 -4.92
CA PRO A 558 13.55 20.11 -5.54
C PRO A 558 13.60 19.14 -6.72
N ARG A 559 14.02 19.66 -7.88
CA ARG A 559 14.35 18.84 -9.05
C ARG A 559 15.85 18.61 -9.11
N ARG A 560 16.27 17.38 -9.36
CA ARG A 560 17.68 17.07 -9.62
C ARG A 560 17.91 17.29 -11.12
N GLN A 561 18.82 18.21 -11.44
CA GLN A 561 19.21 18.54 -12.82
C GLN A 561 20.15 17.49 -13.39
#